data_AF-A0A9E5TFM2-F1
#
_entry.id   AF-A0A9E5TFM2-F1
#
_cell.length_a   1.000
_cell.length_b   1.000
_cell.length_c   1.000
_cell.angle_alpha   90.00
_cell.angle_beta   90.00
_cell.angle_gamma   90.00
#
_symmetry.space_group_name_H-M   'P 1'
#
loop_
_entity.id
_entity.type
_entity.pdbx_description
1 polymer ?
#
loop_
_entity_poly.entity_id
_entity_poly.type
_entity_poly.pdbx_seq_one_letter_code
_entity_poly.pdbx_strand_id
1 'polypeptide(L)'
;MKTASCVLLFGLGRPVCPVDTHVLRVAKRLHLIGQDLTAEKATPALEAILPDECMRTFHLGLIRIGRTTCRPRFPRHQECVLSDICPSAKRGVWSVGQEP
;
A
#
# COMPACT_ATOMS: atom_id res chain seq x y z
N MET A 1 15.16 -3.85 -0.68
CA MET A 1 14.96 -4.74 -1.85
C MET A 1 13.67 -4.41 -2.60
N LYS A 2 13.68 -3.55 -3.63
CA LYS A 2 12.48 -3.29 -4.48
C LYS A 2 12.66 -3.83 -5.90
N THR A 3 13.81 -3.57 -6.52
CA THR A 3 14.10 -3.95 -7.91
C THR A 3 14.02 -5.45 -8.14
N ALA A 4 14.60 -6.26 -7.23
CA ALA A 4 14.54 -7.72 -7.32
C ALA A 4 13.09 -8.24 -7.28
N SER A 5 12.26 -7.73 -6.38
CA SER A 5 10.84 -8.10 -6.28
C SER A 5 10.06 -7.71 -7.53
N CYS A 6 10.34 -6.55 -8.14
CA CYS A 6 9.73 -6.18 -9.42
C CYS A 6 10.12 -7.14 -10.55
N VAL A 7 11.39 -7.56 -10.63
CA VAL A 7 11.84 -8.54 -11.64
C VAL A 7 11.17 -9.89 -11.41
N LEU A 8 11.06 -10.34 -10.16
CA LEU A 8 10.36 -11.58 -9.81
C LEU A 8 8.90 -11.55 -10.25
N LEU A 9 8.17 -10.48 -9.96
CA LEU A 9 6.74 -10.36 -10.27
C LEU A 9 6.44 -10.14 -11.77
N PHE A 10 7.15 -9.19 -12.40
CA PHE A 10 6.84 -8.77 -13.77
C PHE A 10 7.62 -9.57 -14.81
N GLY A 11 8.88 -9.90 -14.53
CA GLY A 11 9.74 -10.63 -15.45
C GLY A 11 9.61 -12.15 -15.33
N LEU A 12 9.45 -12.67 -14.11
CA LEU A 12 9.48 -14.12 -13.83
C LEU A 12 8.13 -14.70 -13.39
N GLY A 13 7.08 -13.86 -13.29
CA GLY A 13 5.73 -14.30 -12.93
C GLY A 13 5.63 -14.94 -11.53
N ARG A 14 6.57 -14.64 -10.63
CA ARG A 14 6.54 -15.12 -9.24
C ARG A 14 5.55 -14.26 -8.43
N PRO A 15 4.74 -14.85 -7.56
CA PRO A 15 3.75 -14.14 -6.76
C PRO A 15 4.40 -13.40 -5.59
N VAL A 16 5.23 -12.42 -5.91
CA VAL A 16 5.90 -11.55 -4.95
C VAL A 16 5.24 -10.19 -5.04
N CYS A 17 4.91 -9.54 -3.91
CA CYS A 17 4.32 -8.20 -3.92
C CYS A 17 5.42 -7.14 -3.66
N PRO A 18 5.91 -6.41 -4.68
CA PRO A 18 6.92 -5.39 -4.44
C PRO A 18 6.33 -4.25 -3.61
N VAL A 19 6.94 -3.95 -2.47
CA VAL A 19 6.51 -2.82 -1.65
C VAL A 19 7.37 -1.61 -1.94
N ASP A 20 6.72 -0.50 -2.30
CA ASP A 20 7.34 0.80 -2.41
C ASP A 20 6.70 1.83 -1.50
N THR A 21 7.13 3.09 -1.58
CA THR A 21 6.63 4.15 -0.71
C THR A 21 5.13 4.43 -0.89
N HIS A 22 4.56 4.18 -2.09
CA HIS A 22 3.12 4.31 -2.33
C HIS A 22 2.39 3.11 -1.75
N VAL A 23 2.80 1.89 -2.10
CA VAL A 23 2.20 0.64 -1.61
C VAL A 23 2.24 0.60 -0.08
N LEU A 24 3.40 0.86 0.54
CA LEU A 24 3.58 0.88 1.99
C LEU A 24 2.63 1.87 2.66
N ARG A 25 2.56 3.11 2.15
CA ARG A 25 1.71 4.15 2.74
C ARG A 25 0.24 3.80 2.64
N VAL A 26 -0.21 3.35 1.46
CA VAL A 26 -1.63 3.02 1.27
C VAL A 26 -2.01 1.78 2.05
N ALA A 27 -1.18 0.73 2.07
CA ALA A 27 -1.40 -0.48 2.87
C ALA A 27 -1.49 -0.17 4.36
N LYS A 28 -0.61 0.69 4.89
CA LYS A 28 -0.70 1.19 6.28
C LYS A 28 -2.00 1.94 6.55
N ARG A 29 -2.41 2.87 5.68
CA ARG A 29 -3.65 3.65 5.87
C ARG A 29 -4.92 2.81 5.77
N LEU A 30 -4.87 1.73 5.00
CA LEU A 30 -5.94 0.74 4.92
C LEU A 30 -5.91 -0.27 6.08
N HIS A 31 -4.91 -0.20 6.97
CA HIS A 31 -4.66 -1.19 8.02
C HIS A 31 -4.48 -2.62 7.51
N LEU A 32 -4.00 -2.80 6.29
CA LEU A 32 -3.67 -4.13 5.76
C LEU A 32 -2.40 -4.70 6.41
N ILE A 33 -1.54 -3.80 6.89
CA ILE A 33 -0.29 -4.12 7.59
C ILE A 33 -0.15 -3.21 8.82
N GLY A 34 0.67 -3.63 9.79
CA GLY A 34 0.94 -2.83 10.99
C GLY A 34 1.63 -1.49 10.68
N GLN A 35 1.37 -0.49 11.52
CA GLN A 35 1.89 0.87 11.32
C GLN A 35 3.40 0.98 11.53
N ASP A 36 3.98 0.08 12.32
CA ASP A 36 5.39 -0.04 12.67
C ASP A 36 6.21 -0.83 11.63
N LEU A 37 5.56 -1.53 10.68
CA LEU A 37 6.26 -2.35 9.70
C LEU A 37 7.14 -1.51 8.77
N THR A 38 8.36 -1.97 8.55
CA THR A 38 9.27 -1.42 7.55
C THR A 38 8.88 -1.90 6.15
N ALA A 39 9.37 -1.23 5.10
CA ALA A 39 9.16 -1.65 3.72
C ALA A 39 9.61 -3.11 3.47
N GLU A 40 10.68 -3.54 4.14
CA GLU A 40 11.24 -4.88 4.01
C GLU A 40 10.34 -5.96 4.61
N LYS A 41 9.72 -5.66 5.75
CA LYS A 41 8.78 -6.57 6.42
C LYS A 41 7.36 -6.52 5.83
N ALA A 42 7.04 -5.47 5.07
CA ALA A 42 5.72 -5.30 4.48
C ALA A 42 5.44 -6.28 3.33
N THR A 43 6.44 -6.65 2.53
CA THR A 43 6.30 -7.63 1.44
C THR A 43 5.77 -8.98 1.94
N PRO A 44 6.44 -9.68 2.89
CA PRO A 44 5.94 -10.96 3.38
C PRO A 44 4.60 -10.83 4.13
N ALA A 45 4.35 -9.69 4.78
CA ALA A 45 3.06 -9.43 5.43
C ALA A 45 1.91 -9.30 4.43
N LEU A 46 2.14 -8.66 3.28
CA LEU A 46 1.14 -8.57 2.20
C LEU A 46 0.97 -9.90 1.46
N GLU A 47 2.05 -10.65 1.27
CA GLU A 47 2.01 -11.98 0.66
C GLU A 47 1.20 -12.97 1.50
N ALA A 48 1.23 -12.85 2.83
CA ALA A 48 0.45 -13.71 3.72
C ALA A 48 -1.07 -13.45 3.68
N ILE A 49 -1.53 -12.31 3.18
CA ILE A 49 -2.95 -11.92 3.18
C ILE A 49 -3.59 -11.90 1.79
N LEU A 50 -2.79 -11.83 0.72
CA LEU A 50 -3.27 -11.73 -0.65
C LEU A 50 -3.17 -13.08 -1.37
N PRO A 51 -4.15 -13.43 -2.21
CA PRO A 51 -3.99 -14.53 -3.16
C PRO A 51 -2.89 -14.23 -4.17
N ASP A 52 -2.13 -15.26 -4.55
CA ASP A 52 -1.00 -15.19 -5.49
C ASP A 52 -1.38 -14.53 -6.83
N GLU A 53 -2.56 -14.85 -7.36
CA GLU A 53 -3.08 -14.28 -8.60
C GLU A 53 -3.36 -12.78 -8.53
N CYS A 54 -3.57 -12.24 -7.33
CA CYS A 54 -3.93 -10.84 -7.11
C CYS A 54 -2.72 -9.93 -6.96
N MET A 55 -1.53 -10.46 -6.66
CA MET A 55 -0.34 -9.68 -6.27
C MET A 55 -0.01 -8.57 -7.27
N ARG A 56 -0.06 -8.88 -8.56
CA ARG A 56 0.25 -7.91 -9.63
C ARG A 56 -0.77 -6.78 -9.69
N THR A 57 -2.06 -7.12 -9.74
CA THR A 57 -3.15 -6.16 -9.86
C THR A 57 -3.23 -5.28 -8.61
N PHE A 58 -3.04 -5.89 -7.44
CA PHE A 58 -2.97 -5.20 -6.15
C PHE A 58 -1.83 -4.18 -6.11
N HIS A 59 -0.62 -4.60 -6.48
CA HIS A 59 0.55 -3.73 -6.52
C HIS A 59 0.33 -2.52 -7.45
N LEU A 60 -0.13 -2.76 -8.68
CA LEU A 60 -0.39 -1.68 -9.65
C LEU A 60 -1.51 -0.75 -9.20
N GLY A 61 -2.59 -1.30 -8.63
CA GLY A 61 -3.72 -0.54 -8.11
C GLY A 61 -3.30 0.41 -6.98
N LEU A 62 -2.52 -0.10 -6.02
CA LEU A 62 -2.01 0.72 -4.91
C LEU A 62 -1.01 1.78 -5.36
N ILE A 63 -0.15 1.48 -6.34
CA ILE A 63 0.71 2.51 -6.94
C ILE A 63 -0.14 3.60 -7.56
N ARG A 64 -1.17 3.23 -8.35
CA ARG A 64 -2.05 4.19 -9.01
C ARG A 64 -2.74 5.09 -7.99
N ILE A 65 -3.43 4.50 -7.02
CA ILE A 65 -4.13 5.22 -5.96
C ILE A 65 -3.16 6.08 -5.15
N GLY A 66 -2.02 5.52 -4.74
CA GLY A 66 -1.00 6.20 -3.95
C GLY A 66 -0.35 7.37 -4.68
N ARG A 67 -0.37 7.41 -6.02
CA ARG A 67 0.13 8.52 -6.82
C ARG A 67 -0.94 9.59 -7.05
N THR A 68 -2.17 9.20 -7.36
CA THR A 68 -3.21 10.15 -7.77
C THR A 68 -4.02 10.71 -6.61
N THR A 69 -4.39 9.84 -5.66
CA THR A 69 -5.47 10.09 -4.69
C THR A 69 -4.97 10.03 -3.25
N CYS A 70 -4.31 8.95 -2.85
CA CYS A 70 -3.77 8.74 -1.49
C CYS A 70 -2.35 9.32 -1.34
N ARG A 71 -2.27 10.63 -1.52
CA ARG A 71 -1.03 11.42 -1.46
C ARG A 71 -0.44 11.45 -0.05
N PRO A 72 0.89 11.67 0.11
CA PRO A 72 1.52 11.75 1.43
C PRO A 72 0.86 12.80 2.34
N ARG A 73 0.61 13.99 1.79
CA ARG A 73 -0.08 15.11 2.45
C ARG A 73 -1.43 15.33 1.77
N PHE A 74 -2.46 15.67 2.55
CA PHE A 74 -3.80 16.02 2.06
C PHE A 74 -4.36 15.05 1.00
N PRO A 75 -4.50 13.75 1.29
CA PRO A 75 -5.10 12.82 0.35
C PRO A 75 -6.58 13.10 0.17
N ARG A 76 -7.03 12.80 -1.03
CA ARG A 76 -8.38 13.08 -1.49
C ARG A 76 -9.29 11.91 -1.16
N HIS A 77 -9.58 11.70 0.13
CA HIS A 77 -10.43 10.58 0.56
C HIS A 77 -11.80 10.62 -0.10
N GLN A 78 -12.38 11.80 -0.34
CA GLN A 78 -13.67 11.94 -1.03
C GLN A 78 -13.64 11.42 -2.48
N GLU A 79 -12.48 11.45 -3.14
CA GLU A 79 -12.29 10.94 -4.51
C GLU A 79 -11.75 9.50 -4.53
N CYS A 80 -11.52 8.88 -3.36
CA CYS A 80 -10.91 7.57 -3.26
C CYS A 80 -11.95 6.46 -3.40
N VAL A 81 -11.70 5.53 -4.32
CA VAL A 81 -12.54 4.34 -4.53
C VAL A 81 -12.59 3.40 -3.32
N LEU A 82 -11.69 3.57 -2.36
CA LEU A 82 -11.63 2.77 -1.12
C LEU A 82 -12.12 3.55 0.10
N SER A 83 -12.69 4.75 -0.07
CA SER A 83 -13.00 5.66 1.04
C SER A 83 -14.02 5.08 2.04
N ASP A 84 -15.01 4.38 1.51
CA ASP A 84 -16.07 3.68 2.24
C ASP A 84 -15.54 2.59 3.19
N ILE A 85 -14.46 1.92 2.81
CA ILE A 85 -13.81 0.88 3.62
C ILE A 85 -12.52 1.37 4.30
N CYS A 86 -12.02 2.56 4.00
CA CYS A 86 -10.73 3.05 4.50
C CYS A 86 -10.83 3.54 5.97
N PRO A 87 -10.06 2.93 6.91
CA PRO A 87 -10.03 3.40 8.30
C PRO A 87 -9.45 4.81 8.47
N SER A 88 -8.53 5.24 7.60
CA SER A 88 -7.99 6.60 7.60
C SER A 88 -8.97 7.65 7.06
N ALA A 89 -9.95 7.26 6.24
CA ALA A 89 -11.00 8.17 5.79
C ALA A 89 -12.01 8.46 6.93
N LYS A 90 -12.46 7.39 7.61
CA LYS A 90 -13.50 7.47 8.65
C LYS A 90 -13.08 8.22 9.90
N ARG A 91 -11.82 8.11 10.30
CA ARG A 91 -11.35 8.68 11.57
C ARG A 91 -11.01 10.18 11.48
N GLY A 92 -11.12 10.82 10.31
CA GLY A 92 -10.77 12.24 10.14
C GLY A 92 -9.32 12.57 10.51
N VAL A 93 -8.44 11.57 10.66
CA VAL A 93 -7.07 11.73 11.17
C VAL A 93 -6.18 12.25 10.04
N TRP A 94 -6.34 13.54 9.80
CA TRP A 94 -5.37 14.40 9.12
C TRP A 94 -4.93 15.50 10.07
N SER A 95 -4.65 15.12 11.32
CA SER A 95 -3.87 15.92 12.24
C SER A 95 -2.41 15.81 11.83
N VAL A 96 -1.88 16.93 11.36
CA VAL A 96 -0.47 17.33 11.30
C VAL A 96 0.43 16.54 12.27
N GLY A 97 1.51 15.96 11.76
CA GLY A 97 2.69 15.56 12.55
C GLY A 97 2.50 14.40 13.52
N GLN A 98 2.98 13.21 13.13
CA GLN A 98 3.53 12.26 14.11
C GLN A 98 5.05 12.24 13.91
N GLU A 99 5.74 13.00 14.75
CA GLU A 99 7.04 12.64 15.30
C GLU A 99 6.88 12.60 16.83
N PRO A 100 7.67 11.77 17.54
CA PRO A 100 7.41 11.36 18.93
C PRO A 100 7.28 12.50 19.94
#